data_AF-A0A7J9FR85-F1
#
_entry.id   AF-A0A7J9FR85-F1
#
_cell.length_a   1.000
_cell.length_b   1.000
_cell.length_c   1.000
_cell.angle_alpha   90.00
_cell.angle_beta   90.00
_cell.angle_gamma   90.00
#
_symmetry.space_group_name_H-M   'P 1'
#
loop_
_entity.id
_entity.type
_entity.pdbx_description
1 polymer ?
#
loop_
_entity_poly.entity_id
_entity_poly.type
_entity_poly.pdbx_seq_one_letter_code
_entity_poly.pdbx_strand_id
1 'polypeptide(L)'
;MAYTSLLSFSVCLLVLFHGCFAQIDLVTNHHQDQPWGQPQQPQPRHQSQCQLQNLNALQPKHRFRSEAGETEFWDQNEDQFQCAGVAFLRHKIQRKGLLLPSFTSAPMLFYVEQGEGIHGAVFPGCPETYQSQSQQNIQDRPQRDQHQKLRRLKEGDVVALPAGVAHWIFNNGRSQLVLVALVDVGNDANQLDENFRKFFLAGNPQGGVVRGGQSRDRNQRQSRTQRGEREEEESQESGGNNVLSGFRDNLLAQAFGIDTRLARKLQNERDNRGAIVRMEHGFEWPEEGQRRQGREEEGEEEREPKWKRRQESQKEGSEEEERQERGRGRRRSGNGLEETFCSMRLKHRTPASSADVFNPRGGRITTVNSFNLPILQYLQLSAERGVLYNNAIYAPHWNMNAHSIVYITRGNGRIQIVSENGEAIFDEQVERGQVITVPQNHAVVKKAGRRGFEWIAFKTNANAKISQIAGRVSIMRGLPVDVLANSFGISREEAMRLKHNRREVSVFSPRQGSQQ
;
A
#
# COMPACT_ATOMS: atom_id res chain seq x y z
N MET A 1 41.31 32.72 -40.94
CA MET A 1 39.98 32.08 -40.97
C MET A 1 40.02 30.68 -40.33
N ALA A 2 40.43 30.58 -39.06
CA ALA A 2 40.51 29.29 -38.33
C ALA A 2 39.87 29.34 -36.93
N TYR A 3 39.54 30.53 -36.42
CA TYR A 3 38.96 30.71 -35.08
C TYR A 3 37.44 30.65 -35.04
N THR A 4 36.76 30.84 -36.18
CA THR A 4 35.30 30.76 -36.28
C THR A 4 34.76 29.33 -36.30
N SER A 5 35.56 28.34 -36.73
CA SER A 5 35.14 26.93 -36.78
C SER A 5 35.21 26.24 -35.40
N LEU A 6 36.07 26.70 -34.50
CA LEU A 6 36.22 26.14 -33.14
C LEU A 6 35.07 26.54 -32.22
N LEU A 7 34.51 27.74 -32.41
CA LEU A 7 33.33 28.22 -31.68
C LEU A 7 32.07 27.42 -32.05
N SER A 8 31.90 27.07 -33.33
CA SER A 8 30.77 26.24 -33.78
C SER A 8 30.81 24.82 -33.20
N PHE A 9 32.00 24.22 -33.13
CA PHE A 9 32.17 22.88 -32.53
C PHE A 9 31.93 22.88 -31.01
N SER A 10 32.34 23.94 -30.31
CA SER A 10 32.12 24.07 -28.86
C SER A 10 30.64 24.29 -28.52
N VAL A 11 29.90 25.03 -29.34
CA VAL A 11 28.45 25.22 -29.18
C VAL A 11 27.67 23.93 -29.49
N CYS A 12 28.07 23.17 -30.52
CA CYS A 12 27.45 21.86 -30.79
C CYS A 12 27.70 20.83 -29.67
N LEU A 13 28.88 20.83 -29.06
CA LEU A 13 29.18 19.98 -27.89
C LEU A 13 28.36 20.39 -26.67
N LEU A 14 28.14 21.68 -26.42
CA LEU A 14 27.28 22.14 -25.32
C LEU A 14 25.81 21.77 -25.52
N VAL A 15 25.30 21.82 -26.75
CA VAL A 15 23.90 21.42 -27.05
C VAL A 15 23.72 19.89 -26.96
N LEU A 16 24.71 19.10 -27.39
CA LEU A 16 24.67 17.63 -27.27
C LEU A 16 24.82 17.16 -25.81
N PHE A 17 25.66 17.82 -25.00
CA PHE A 17 25.78 17.50 -23.57
C PHE A 17 24.58 17.99 -22.76
N HIS A 18 23.96 19.13 -23.08
CA HIS A 18 22.70 19.53 -22.44
C HIS A 18 21.50 18.67 -22.84
N GLY A 19 21.52 18.05 -24.03
CA GLY A 19 20.51 17.08 -24.46
C GLY A 19 20.58 15.74 -23.71
N CYS A 20 21.75 15.35 -23.21
CA CYS A 20 21.93 14.12 -22.43
C CYS A 20 21.68 14.27 -20.92
N PHE A 21 21.67 15.49 -20.37
CA PHE A 21 21.29 15.72 -18.96
C PHE A 21 19.77 15.90 -18.76
N ALA A 22 19.01 16.13 -19.82
CA ALA A 22 17.55 16.27 -19.75
C ALA A 22 16.77 14.95 -19.48
N GLN A 23 17.46 13.82 -19.29
CA GLN A 23 16.84 12.56 -18.84
C GLN A 23 16.99 12.28 -17.34
N ILE A 24 17.59 13.19 -16.56
CA ILE A 24 17.72 13.06 -15.10
C ILE A 24 16.84 14.06 -14.33
N ASP A 25 16.19 15.02 -15.00
CA ASP A 25 15.29 16.00 -14.39
C ASP A 25 13.87 15.49 -14.08
N LEU A 26 13.58 14.20 -14.25
CA LEU A 26 12.26 13.61 -13.93
C LEU A 26 12.06 13.23 -12.44
N VAL A 27 13.03 13.47 -11.56
CA VAL A 27 12.93 13.06 -10.13
C VAL A 27 12.85 14.24 -9.15
N THR A 28 12.90 15.49 -9.61
CA THR A 28 12.80 16.68 -8.73
C THR A 28 11.78 17.71 -9.20
N ASN A 29 10.57 17.28 -9.56
CA ASN A 29 9.47 18.24 -9.70
C ASN A 29 8.90 18.63 -8.33
N HIS A 30 9.49 19.69 -7.80
CA HIS A 30 8.83 20.65 -6.95
C HIS A 30 7.63 21.20 -7.73
N HIS A 31 6.41 20.74 -7.43
CA HIS A 31 5.21 21.45 -7.86
C HIS A 31 5.17 22.79 -7.14
N GLN A 32 5.65 23.80 -7.84
CA GLN A 32 5.43 25.21 -7.54
C GLN A 32 3.94 25.48 -7.76
N ASP A 33 3.27 25.96 -6.71
CA ASP A 33 1.88 26.41 -6.74
C ASP A 33 1.66 27.38 -7.92
N GLN A 34 0.90 26.96 -8.94
CA GLN A 34 0.23 27.86 -9.86
C GLN A 34 -1.24 27.98 -9.48
N PRO A 35 -1.75 29.18 -9.20
CA PRO A 35 -3.18 29.40 -9.02
C PRO A 35 -3.83 29.49 -10.41
N TRP A 36 -4.74 28.56 -10.70
CA TRP A 36 -5.60 28.49 -11.90
C TRP A 36 -4.92 27.99 -13.19
N GLY A 37 -4.60 26.69 -13.23
CA GLY A 37 -4.38 25.92 -14.45
C GLY A 37 -5.43 24.80 -14.57
N GLN A 38 -6.00 24.62 -15.76
CA GLN A 38 -7.05 23.64 -16.05
C GLN A 38 -6.64 22.22 -15.59
N PRO A 39 -7.54 21.42 -14.99
CA PRO A 39 -7.23 20.02 -14.72
C PRO A 39 -7.00 19.34 -16.07
N GLN A 40 -5.80 18.81 -16.30
CA GLN A 40 -5.59 17.79 -17.33
C GLN A 40 -6.65 16.73 -17.07
N GLN A 41 -7.61 16.62 -18.00
CA GLN A 41 -8.59 15.56 -17.96
C GLN A 41 -7.80 14.24 -17.97
N PRO A 42 -8.01 13.35 -16.98
CA PRO A 42 -7.51 11.99 -17.13
C PRO A 42 -8.07 11.46 -18.45
N GLN A 43 -7.18 10.92 -19.29
CA GLN A 43 -7.62 10.23 -20.51
C GLN A 43 -8.75 9.27 -20.12
N PRO A 44 -9.82 9.17 -20.92
CA PRO A 44 -10.93 8.30 -20.59
C PRO A 44 -10.37 6.89 -20.40
N ARG A 45 -10.45 6.39 -19.16
CA ARG A 45 -10.36 4.96 -18.84
C ARG A 45 -11.11 4.22 -19.95
N HIS A 46 -10.53 3.16 -20.52
CA HIS A 46 -11.31 2.25 -21.36
C HIS A 46 -12.63 1.97 -20.64
N GLN A 47 -13.75 2.08 -21.37
CA GLN A 47 -15.12 2.04 -20.83
C GLN A 47 -15.33 0.78 -19.98
N SER A 48 -14.96 0.85 -18.69
CA SER A 48 -15.35 -0.14 -17.72
C SER A 48 -16.86 0.00 -17.59
N GLN A 49 -17.58 -1.07 -17.90
CA GLN A 49 -19.04 -1.07 -17.88
C GLN A 49 -19.49 -1.00 -16.41
N CYS A 50 -19.58 0.20 -15.86
CA CYS A 50 -20.11 0.46 -14.52
C CYS A 50 -21.65 0.50 -14.49
N GLN A 51 -22.32 -0.10 -15.47
CA GLN A 51 -23.77 -0.28 -15.48
C GLN A 51 -24.13 -1.51 -14.62
N LEU A 52 -23.98 -1.36 -13.30
CA LEU A 52 -24.16 -2.44 -12.34
C LEU A 52 -25.61 -2.49 -11.87
N GLN A 53 -26.33 -3.56 -12.23
CA GLN A 53 -27.73 -3.75 -11.82
C GLN A 53 -27.86 -4.33 -10.41
N ASN A 54 -26.90 -5.16 -10.01
CA ASN A 54 -26.83 -5.74 -8.68
C ASN A 54 -25.37 -5.91 -8.25
N LEU A 55 -25.08 -5.69 -6.98
CA LEU A 55 -23.77 -5.94 -6.38
C LEU A 55 -23.86 -7.11 -5.41
N ASN A 56 -22.71 -7.71 -5.09
CA ASN A 56 -22.64 -8.81 -4.14
C ASN A 56 -21.53 -8.60 -3.10
N ALA A 57 -21.77 -9.07 -1.88
CA ALA A 57 -20.72 -9.14 -0.86
C ALA A 57 -19.81 -10.35 -1.13
N LEU A 58 -18.67 -10.09 -1.79
CA LEU A 58 -17.80 -11.11 -2.34
C LEU A 58 -16.91 -11.78 -1.27
N GLN A 59 -16.68 -13.08 -1.45
CA GLN A 59 -15.73 -13.89 -0.70
C GLN A 59 -14.56 -14.31 -1.62
N PRO A 60 -13.40 -14.70 -1.06
CA PRO A 60 -12.30 -15.18 -1.90
C PRO A 60 -12.73 -16.43 -2.69
N LYS A 61 -12.46 -16.42 -4.00
CA LYS A 61 -12.78 -17.53 -4.92
C LYS A 61 -11.65 -18.55 -5.02
N HIS A 62 -10.40 -18.08 -4.96
CA HIS A 62 -9.22 -18.92 -5.14
C HIS A 62 -8.35 -18.91 -3.88
N ARG A 63 -7.77 -20.07 -3.54
CA ARG A 63 -6.89 -20.25 -2.40
C ARG A 63 -5.67 -21.07 -2.81
N PHE A 64 -4.48 -20.53 -2.58
CA PHE A 64 -3.21 -21.16 -2.90
C PHE A 64 -2.42 -21.36 -1.61
N ARG A 65 -2.19 -22.63 -1.25
CA ARG A 65 -1.40 -23.00 -0.06
C ARG A 65 0.10 -22.90 -0.36
N SER A 66 0.88 -22.55 0.64
CA SER A 66 2.34 -22.56 0.62
C SER A 66 2.84 -23.18 1.93
N GLU A 67 4.12 -23.50 2.00
CA GLU A 67 4.75 -24.17 3.14
C GLU A 67 4.46 -23.49 4.49
N ALA A 68 4.47 -22.15 4.53
CA ALA A 68 4.27 -21.37 5.75
C ALA A 68 3.13 -20.36 5.63
N GLY A 69 2.11 -20.63 4.83
CA GLY A 69 0.97 -19.74 4.69
C GLY A 69 0.02 -20.06 3.55
N GLU A 70 -0.85 -19.12 3.25
CA GLU A 70 -1.73 -19.18 2.08
C GLU A 70 -1.97 -17.79 1.51
N THR A 71 -2.30 -17.76 0.22
CA THR A 71 -2.77 -16.57 -0.48
C THR A 71 -4.17 -16.84 -1.03
N GLU A 72 -5.11 -15.95 -0.73
CA GLU A 72 -6.49 -15.99 -1.21
C GLU A 72 -6.71 -14.84 -2.19
N PHE A 73 -7.40 -15.11 -3.30
CA PHE A 73 -7.79 -14.11 -4.29
C PHE A 73 -9.31 -14.08 -4.43
N TRP A 74 -9.84 -12.87 -4.55
CA TRP A 74 -11.17 -12.67 -5.10
C TRP A 74 -11.07 -12.69 -6.62
N ASP A 75 -12.16 -13.08 -7.29
CA ASP A 75 -12.16 -13.14 -8.75
C ASP A 75 -12.15 -11.73 -9.32
N GLN A 76 -11.09 -11.39 -10.05
CA GLN A 76 -10.96 -10.09 -10.68
C GLN A 76 -12.05 -9.86 -11.75
N ASN A 77 -12.61 -10.93 -12.31
CA ASN A 77 -13.62 -10.86 -13.36
C ASN A 77 -15.03 -10.53 -12.84
N GLU A 78 -15.20 -10.33 -11.54
CA GLU A 78 -16.46 -9.80 -10.98
C GLU A 78 -16.70 -8.39 -11.51
N ASP A 79 -17.91 -8.11 -11.99
CA ASP A 79 -18.28 -6.84 -12.63
C ASP A 79 -17.93 -5.62 -11.75
N GLN A 80 -18.09 -5.77 -10.44
CA GLN A 80 -17.78 -4.71 -9.47
C GLN A 80 -16.28 -4.43 -9.29
N PHE A 81 -15.39 -5.37 -9.64
CA PHE A 81 -13.94 -5.14 -9.66
C PHE A 81 -13.46 -4.68 -11.04
N GLN A 82 -14.06 -5.17 -12.12
CA GLN A 82 -13.85 -4.65 -13.47
C GLN A 82 -14.25 -3.17 -13.57
N CYS A 83 -15.43 -2.79 -13.07
CA CYS A 83 -15.85 -1.40 -13.00
C CYS A 83 -14.85 -0.52 -12.23
N ALA A 84 -14.32 -1.02 -11.11
CA ALA A 84 -13.38 -0.28 -10.28
C ALA A 84 -11.93 -0.28 -10.80
N GLY A 85 -11.58 -1.20 -11.71
CA GLY A 85 -10.22 -1.37 -12.23
C GLY A 85 -9.25 -1.92 -11.18
N VAL A 86 -9.63 -2.96 -10.42
CA VAL A 86 -8.84 -3.43 -9.26
C VAL A 86 -8.79 -4.95 -9.15
N ALA A 87 -7.74 -5.46 -8.51
CA ALA A 87 -7.65 -6.83 -8.00
C ALA A 87 -7.52 -6.82 -6.48
N PHE A 88 -8.07 -7.85 -5.82
CA PHE A 88 -8.09 -7.93 -4.35
C PHE A 88 -7.59 -9.28 -3.86
N LEU A 89 -6.72 -9.26 -2.84
CA LEU A 89 -6.11 -10.46 -2.29
C LEU A 89 -5.89 -10.40 -0.77
N ARG A 90 -5.73 -11.56 -0.16
CA ARG A 90 -5.40 -11.71 1.25
C ARG A 90 -4.26 -12.71 1.43
N HIS A 91 -3.22 -12.31 2.15
CA HIS A 91 -2.15 -13.20 2.58
C HIS A 91 -2.35 -13.58 4.05
N LYS A 92 -2.20 -14.87 4.36
CA LYS A 92 -2.12 -15.38 5.73
C LYS A 92 -0.77 -16.07 5.93
N ILE A 93 0.11 -15.41 6.66
CA ILE A 93 1.50 -15.82 6.85
C ILE A 93 1.63 -16.40 8.25
N GLN A 94 1.97 -17.69 8.35
CA GLN A 94 2.17 -18.36 9.62
C GLN A 94 3.40 -17.79 10.34
N ARG A 95 3.54 -18.10 11.64
CA ARG A 95 4.76 -17.76 12.39
C ARG A 95 6.00 -18.31 11.67
N LYS A 96 7.04 -17.48 11.58
CA LYS A 96 8.26 -17.74 10.80
C LYS A 96 8.03 -17.90 9.29
N GLY A 97 6.89 -17.49 8.76
CA GLY A 97 6.64 -17.48 7.32
C GLY A 97 7.26 -16.25 6.66
N LEU A 98 7.90 -16.45 5.52
CA LEU A 98 8.46 -15.43 4.64
C LEU A 98 7.67 -15.44 3.33
N LEU A 99 6.91 -14.38 3.07
CA LEU A 99 6.40 -14.07 1.74
C LEU A 99 7.60 -13.67 0.87
N LEU A 100 7.84 -14.46 -0.17
CA LEU A 100 9.02 -14.34 -1.02
C LEU A 100 9.07 -12.98 -1.75
N PRO A 101 10.28 -12.46 -2.03
CA PRO A 101 10.46 -11.22 -2.79
C PRO A 101 9.76 -11.25 -4.14
N SER A 102 8.93 -10.24 -4.39
CA SER A 102 8.16 -10.11 -5.62
C SER A 102 7.79 -8.65 -5.87
N PHE A 103 7.38 -8.31 -7.09
CA PHE A 103 6.79 -7.01 -7.43
C PHE A 103 5.52 -7.20 -8.28
N THR A 104 4.66 -6.19 -8.33
CA THR A 104 3.44 -6.18 -9.16
C THR A 104 3.54 -5.16 -10.29
N SER A 105 2.84 -5.40 -11.39
CA SER A 105 2.77 -4.44 -12.51
C SER A 105 2.00 -3.16 -12.17
N ALA A 106 1.20 -3.18 -11.11
CA ALA A 106 0.34 -2.10 -10.68
C ALA A 106 0.61 -1.70 -9.21
N PRO A 107 0.30 -0.44 -8.82
CA PRO A 107 0.37 0.02 -7.44
C PRO A 107 -0.47 -0.83 -6.49
N MET A 108 0.01 -0.97 -5.25
CA MET A 108 -0.66 -1.74 -4.20
C MET A 108 -0.79 -0.91 -2.93
N LEU A 109 -1.97 -1.02 -2.30
CA LEU A 109 -2.14 -0.71 -0.88
C LEU A 109 -2.47 -2.00 -0.13
N PHE A 110 -1.75 -2.26 0.97
CA PHE A 110 -2.12 -3.33 1.88
C PHE A 110 -2.35 -2.84 3.30
N TYR A 111 -3.30 -3.47 3.98
CA TYR A 111 -3.66 -3.23 5.37
C TYR A 111 -3.32 -4.45 6.21
N VAL A 112 -2.64 -4.22 7.34
CA VAL A 112 -2.34 -5.28 8.32
C VAL A 112 -3.60 -5.52 9.16
N GLU A 113 -4.38 -6.53 8.80
CA GLU A 113 -5.60 -6.90 9.52
C GLU A 113 -5.30 -7.45 10.91
N GLN A 114 -4.25 -8.27 11.04
CA GLN A 114 -3.91 -8.94 12.28
C GLN A 114 -2.42 -9.26 12.32
N GLY A 115 -1.81 -9.14 13.51
CA GLY A 115 -0.44 -9.60 13.78
C GLY A 115 0.62 -8.51 13.57
N GLU A 116 1.88 -8.94 13.55
CA GLU A 116 3.04 -8.09 13.35
C GLU A 116 4.08 -8.80 12.48
N GLY A 117 4.99 -8.03 11.88
CA GLY A 117 5.98 -8.56 10.97
C GLY A 117 7.05 -7.56 10.58
N ILE A 118 7.87 -7.96 9.63
CA ILE A 118 8.91 -7.15 9.01
C ILE A 118 8.60 -7.06 7.52
N HIS A 119 8.69 -5.85 6.97
CA HIS A 119 8.53 -5.56 5.56
C HIS A 119 9.80 -4.94 5.01
N GLY A 120 10.35 -5.56 3.97
CA GLY A 120 11.41 -4.98 3.14
C GLY A 120 10.83 -4.56 1.80
N ALA A 121 11.17 -3.36 1.35
CA ALA A 121 10.89 -2.85 0.02
C ALA A 121 12.18 -2.29 -0.55
N VAL A 122 12.52 -2.69 -1.78
CA VAL A 122 13.79 -2.39 -2.44
C VAL A 122 13.55 -1.33 -3.51
N PHE A 123 14.10 -0.14 -3.31
CA PHE A 123 14.09 0.95 -4.29
C PHE A 123 15.36 0.86 -5.14
N PRO A 124 15.26 0.59 -6.45
CA PRO A 124 16.42 0.53 -7.32
C PRO A 124 17.23 1.83 -7.26
N GLY A 125 18.55 1.71 -7.14
CA GLY A 125 19.47 2.85 -7.04
C GLY A 125 19.65 3.44 -5.64
N CYS A 126 18.86 3.01 -4.64
CA CYS A 126 19.06 3.42 -3.25
C CYS A 126 20.11 2.54 -2.55
N PRO A 127 20.99 3.14 -1.72
CA PRO A 127 22.04 2.39 -1.03
C PRO A 127 21.51 1.55 0.14
N GLU A 128 22.29 0.55 0.52
CA GLU A 128 22.09 -0.28 1.70
C GLU A 128 22.42 0.49 2.99
N THR A 129 21.43 1.15 3.57
CA THR A 129 21.59 1.99 4.78
C THR A 129 21.52 1.23 6.10
N TYR A 130 21.17 -0.07 6.09
CA TYR A 130 21.21 -0.93 7.26
C TYR A 130 22.40 -1.88 7.13
N GLN A 131 23.23 -1.96 8.17
CA GLN A 131 24.44 -2.77 8.19
C GLN A 131 24.49 -3.56 9.49
N SER A 132 24.69 -4.88 9.42
CA SER A 132 24.91 -5.70 10.60
C SER A 132 26.42 -5.85 10.85
N GLN A 133 26.83 -5.76 12.12
CA GLN A 133 28.16 -6.19 12.56
C GLN A 133 27.97 -7.50 13.32
N SER A 134 28.42 -8.62 12.75
CA SER A 134 28.47 -9.88 13.49
C SER A 134 29.61 -9.82 14.52
N GLN A 135 29.29 -9.69 15.80
CA GLN A 135 30.24 -10.00 16.88
C GLN A 135 30.32 -11.52 17.07
N GLN A 136 30.96 -12.23 16.15
CA GLN A 136 31.42 -13.59 16.42
C GLN A 136 32.91 -13.69 16.06
N ASN A 137 33.70 -14.05 17.08
CA ASN A 137 35.11 -14.44 17.12
C ASN A 137 36.07 -13.90 16.04
N ILE A 138 37.15 -13.29 16.51
CA ILE A 138 38.32 -12.71 15.80
C ILE A 138 39.03 -13.70 14.83
N GLN A 139 38.57 -14.95 14.71
CA GLN A 139 39.16 -15.98 13.85
C GLN A 139 38.39 -16.30 12.56
N ASP A 140 37.15 -15.83 12.40
CA ASP A 140 36.44 -15.90 11.12
C ASP A 140 36.12 -14.49 10.63
N ARG A 141 36.32 -14.24 9.32
CA ARG A 141 36.05 -12.92 8.72
C ARG A 141 34.62 -12.49 9.09
N PRO A 142 34.40 -11.31 9.70
CA PRO A 142 33.06 -10.87 10.04
C PRO A 142 32.24 -10.75 8.76
N GLN A 143 31.20 -11.58 8.63
CA GLN A 143 30.28 -11.51 7.51
C GLN A 143 29.32 -10.35 7.76
N ARG A 144 29.72 -9.17 7.28
CA ARG A 144 28.95 -7.93 7.36
C ARG A 144 27.86 -7.97 6.29
N ASP A 145 26.60 -8.04 6.70
CA ASP A 145 25.46 -7.91 5.79
C ASP A 145 25.07 -6.43 5.65
N GLN A 146 24.64 -6.04 4.46
CA GLN A 146 24.13 -4.71 4.17
C GLN A 146 22.86 -4.83 3.34
N HIS A 147 21.81 -4.14 3.75
CA HIS A 147 20.54 -4.15 3.03
C HIS A 147 19.81 -2.81 3.17
N GLN A 148 18.78 -2.60 2.36
CA GLN A 148 17.93 -1.40 2.47
C GLN A 148 17.08 -1.41 3.74
N LYS A 149 16.47 -0.25 4.02
CA LYS A 149 15.64 0.01 5.20
C LYS A 149 14.50 -0.98 5.37
N LEU A 150 14.44 -1.57 6.56
CA LEU A 150 13.36 -2.45 6.98
C LEU A 150 12.28 -1.68 7.74
N ARG A 151 11.05 -2.18 7.68
CA ARG A 151 9.88 -1.55 8.31
C ARG A 151 9.14 -2.56 9.17
N ARG A 152 8.94 -2.23 10.45
CA ARG A 152 8.09 -3.03 11.33
C ARG A 152 6.62 -2.83 10.96
N LEU A 153 5.91 -3.92 10.73
CA LEU A 153 4.47 -3.98 10.50
C LEU A 153 3.75 -4.27 11.81
N LYS A 154 2.62 -3.59 12.04
CA LYS A 154 1.68 -3.90 13.12
C LYS A 154 0.26 -3.77 12.62
N GLU A 155 -0.67 -4.47 13.28
CA GLU A 155 -2.10 -4.32 13.07
C GLU A 155 -2.53 -2.85 12.96
N GLY A 156 -3.32 -2.53 11.94
CA GLY A 156 -3.76 -1.17 11.65
C GLY A 156 -2.81 -0.34 10.79
N ASP A 157 -1.62 -0.84 10.44
CA ASP A 157 -0.75 -0.20 9.45
C ASP A 157 -1.35 -0.35 8.04
N VAL A 158 -1.41 0.77 7.30
CA VAL A 158 -1.65 0.84 5.85
C VAL A 158 -0.30 1.08 5.19
N VAL A 159 0.04 0.28 4.19
CA VAL A 159 1.33 0.34 3.48
C VAL A 159 1.09 0.52 1.99
N ALA A 160 1.84 1.44 1.40
CA ALA A 160 1.78 1.89 0.00
C ALA A 160 3.01 1.42 -0.77
N LEU A 161 2.78 0.77 -1.91
CA LEU A 161 3.82 0.21 -2.77
C LEU A 161 3.59 0.62 -4.23
N PRO A 162 4.58 1.27 -4.88
CA PRO A 162 4.56 1.51 -6.32
C PRO A 162 4.59 0.22 -7.14
N ALA A 163 4.08 0.30 -8.37
CA ALA A 163 4.34 -0.71 -9.40
C ALA A 163 5.85 -0.94 -9.56
N GLY A 164 6.26 -2.20 -9.76
CA GLY A 164 7.66 -2.58 -10.01
C GLY A 164 8.58 -2.60 -8.78
N VAL A 165 8.17 -2.04 -7.63
CA VAL A 165 8.99 -2.08 -6.41
C VAL A 165 8.94 -3.48 -5.78
N ALA A 166 10.09 -4.14 -5.72
CA ALA A 166 10.22 -5.45 -5.12
C ALA A 166 10.06 -5.37 -3.60
N HIS A 167 9.25 -6.27 -3.04
CA HIS A 167 8.98 -6.31 -1.61
C HIS A 167 8.84 -7.75 -1.09
N TRP A 168 9.08 -7.92 0.21
CA TRP A 168 8.94 -9.18 0.94
C TRP A 168 8.44 -8.93 2.36
N ILE A 169 7.80 -9.94 2.95
CA ILE A 169 7.22 -9.83 4.30
C ILE A 169 7.57 -11.06 5.12
N PHE A 170 8.16 -10.85 6.29
CA PHE A 170 8.47 -11.89 7.25
C PHE A 170 7.61 -11.77 8.51
N ASN A 171 6.94 -12.85 8.90
CA ASN A 171 6.23 -12.92 10.17
C ASN A 171 7.18 -13.38 11.29
N ASN A 172 7.76 -12.41 11.99
CA ASN A 172 8.53 -12.61 13.21
C ASN A 172 7.68 -12.60 14.49
N GLY A 173 6.36 -12.43 14.38
CA GLY A 173 5.42 -12.42 15.49
C GLY A 173 5.11 -13.82 16.04
N ARG A 174 4.29 -13.86 17.10
CA ARG A 174 3.85 -15.12 17.73
C ARG A 174 2.60 -15.72 17.10
N SER A 175 1.79 -14.90 16.44
CA SER A 175 0.52 -15.28 15.81
C SER A 175 0.61 -15.20 14.29
N GLN A 176 -0.44 -15.67 13.60
CA GLN A 176 -0.56 -15.49 12.15
C GLN A 176 -0.66 -14.00 11.80
N LEU A 177 0.11 -13.59 10.80
CA LEU A 177 0.05 -12.27 10.19
C LEU A 177 -0.94 -12.32 9.02
N VAL A 178 -1.97 -11.48 9.05
CA VAL A 178 -3.01 -11.39 8.01
C VAL A 178 -2.94 -10.03 7.36
N LEU A 179 -2.80 -10.03 6.03
CA LEU A 179 -2.70 -8.83 5.20
C LEU A 179 -3.79 -8.87 4.14
N VAL A 180 -4.54 -7.79 3.98
CA VAL A 180 -5.44 -7.61 2.83
C VAL A 180 -4.91 -6.52 1.93
N ALA A 181 -4.94 -6.73 0.63
CA ALA A 181 -4.36 -5.83 -0.34
C ALA A 181 -5.29 -5.57 -1.52
N LEU A 182 -5.31 -4.31 -1.93
CA LEU A 182 -5.85 -3.86 -3.20
C LEU A 182 -4.69 -3.56 -4.15
N VAL A 183 -4.81 -4.05 -5.38
CA VAL A 183 -3.92 -3.73 -6.49
C VAL A 183 -4.72 -2.98 -7.55
N ASP A 184 -4.29 -1.79 -7.91
CA ASP A 184 -4.98 -0.88 -8.83
C ASP A 184 -4.59 -1.18 -10.27
N VAL A 185 -5.12 -2.28 -10.81
CA VAL A 185 -4.75 -2.77 -12.16
C VAL A 185 -5.16 -1.81 -13.29
N GLY A 186 -6.13 -0.92 -13.05
CA GLY A 186 -6.50 0.16 -13.97
C GLY A 186 -5.72 1.46 -13.79
N ASN A 187 -4.65 1.47 -12.98
CA ASN A 187 -3.79 2.63 -12.78
C ASN A 187 -2.87 2.87 -13.99
N ASP A 188 -2.61 4.14 -14.33
CA ASP A 188 -1.71 4.53 -15.44
C ASP A 188 -0.27 4.02 -15.28
N ALA A 189 0.17 3.72 -14.05
CA ALA A 189 1.47 3.08 -13.80
C ALA A 189 1.54 1.64 -14.34
N ASN A 190 0.41 0.97 -14.58
CA ASN A 190 0.33 -0.34 -15.18
C ASN A 190 0.21 -0.24 -16.71
N GLN A 191 1.34 -0.24 -17.40
CA GLN A 191 1.41 -0.08 -18.87
C GLN A 191 1.21 -1.38 -19.66
N LEU A 192 0.80 -2.48 -18.99
CA LEU A 192 0.61 -3.77 -19.64
C LEU A 192 -0.83 -3.88 -20.15
N ASP A 193 -1.70 -4.40 -19.29
CA ASP A 193 -3.14 -4.50 -19.47
C ASP A 193 -3.75 -4.62 -18.07
N GLU A 194 -5.08 -4.59 -17.98
CA GLU A 194 -5.79 -4.57 -16.71
C GLU A 194 -5.74 -5.92 -15.95
N ASN A 195 -4.91 -6.90 -16.31
CA ASN A 195 -4.79 -8.14 -15.53
C ASN A 195 -3.75 -8.04 -14.41
N PHE A 196 -4.09 -8.61 -13.25
CA PHE A 196 -3.15 -8.75 -12.14
C PHE A 196 -1.93 -9.58 -12.56
N ARG A 197 -0.73 -9.04 -12.31
CA ARG A 197 0.54 -9.76 -12.47
C ARG A 197 1.45 -9.55 -11.27
N LYS A 198 1.96 -10.65 -10.73
CA LYS A 198 2.95 -10.66 -9.66
C LYS A 198 4.19 -11.45 -10.08
N PHE A 199 5.31 -10.74 -10.17
CA PHE A 199 6.59 -11.27 -10.61
C PHE A 199 7.43 -11.65 -9.39
N PHE A 200 7.67 -12.94 -9.19
CA PHE A 200 8.48 -13.44 -8.08
C PHE A 200 9.96 -13.46 -8.45
N LEU A 201 10.82 -13.08 -7.52
CA LEU A 201 12.29 -13.12 -7.69
C LEU A 201 12.91 -14.41 -7.13
N ALA A 202 12.13 -15.23 -6.42
CA ALA A 202 12.56 -16.46 -5.79
C ALA A 202 11.41 -17.47 -5.69
N GLY A 203 11.77 -18.74 -5.44
CA GLY A 203 10.82 -19.84 -5.29
C GLY A 203 10.15 -20.25 -6.60
N ASN A 204 9.16 -21.12 -6.52
CA ASN A 204 8.37 -21.53 -7.67
C ASN A 204 6.88 -21.52 -7.28
N PRO A 205 6.29 -20.31 -7.19
CA PRO A 205 4.91 -20.14 -6.77
C PRO A 205 3.95 -20.76 -7.80
N GLN A 206 2.76 -21.17 -7.37
CA GLN A 206 1.76 -21.65 -8.32
C GLN A 206 1.39 -20.55 -9.32
N GLY A 207 1.18 -20.90 -10.60
CA GLY A 207 0.84 -19.93 -11.64
C GLY A 207 -0.41 -19.08 -11.33
N GLY A 208 -1.37 -19.63 -10.56
CA GLY A 208 -2.51 -18.88 -10.07
C GLY A 208 -2.16 -17.77 -9.08
N VAL A 209 -1.07 -17.89 -8.31
CA VAL A 209 -0.57 -16.79 -7.45
C VAL A 209 0.08 -15.68 -8.29
N VAL A 210 0.76 -16.06 -9.38
CA VAL A 210 1.40 -15.13 -10.33
C VAL A 210 0.34 -14.31 -11.09
N ARG A 211 -0.81 -14.92 -11.43
CA ARG A 211 -1.89 -14.34 -12.25
C ARG A 211 -3.15 -13.97 -11.47
N GLY A 212 -3.09 -13.95 -10.14
CA GLY A 212 -4.20 -13.47 -9.32
C GLY A 212 -5.47 -14.34 -9.34
N GLY A 213 -5.33 -15.65 -9.51
CA GLY A 213 -6.44 -16.60 -9.59
C GLY A 213 -7.01 -16.79 -11.00
N GLN A 214 -6.61 -15.98 -11.98
CA GLN A 214 -7.06 -16.14 -13.36
C GLN A 214 -6.47 -17.42 -13.99
N SER A 215 -7.33 -18.26 -14.55
CA SER A 215 -6.93 -19.36 -15.44
C SER A 215 -6.58 -18.81 -16.82
N ARG A 216 -5.66 -19.47 -17.55
CA ARG A 216 -5.52 -19.22 -18.99
C ARG A 216 -6.88 -19.49 -19.63
N ASP A 217 -7.46 -18.48 -20.28
CA ASP A 217 -8.75 -18.61 -20.93
C ASP A 217 -8.83 -19.87 -21.79
N ARG A 218 -9.82 -20.69 -21.49
CA ARG A 218 -10.20 -21.89 -22.22
C ARG A 218 -10.69 -21.56 -23.65
N ASN A 219 -10.87 -20.29 -23.98
CA ASN A 219 -11.35 -19.80 -25.28
C ASN A 219 -10.34 -19.90 -26.42
N GLN A 220 -9.08 -20.28 -26.16
CA GLN A 220 -8.15 -20.69 -27.22
C GLN A 220 -8.18 -22.21 -27.50
N ARG A 221 -9.08 -22.98 -26.87
CA ARG A 221 -9.22 -24.44 -27.10
C ARG A 221 -10.19 -24.82 -28.21
N GLN A 222 -11.01 -23.91 -28.74
CA GLN A 222 -12.02 -24.26 -29.76
C GLN A 222 -11.48 -24.38 -31.20
N SER A 223 -10.17 -24.14 -31.45
CA SER A 223 -9.60 -24.19 -32.80
C SER A 223 -8.49 -25.23 -33.00
N ARG A 224 -8.21 -26.14 -32.06
CA ARG A 224 -7.20 -27.20 -32.28
C ARG A 224 -7.80 -28.59 -32.15
N THR A 225 -7.74 -29.29 -33.29
CA THR A 225 -8.12 -30.69 -33.52
C THR A 225 -7.61 -31.65 -32.44
N GLN A 226 -8.47 -32.60 -32.06
CA GLN A 226 -8.39 -33.68 -31.04
C GLN A 226 -7.19 -34.65 -31.13
N ARG A 227 -6.09 -34.32 -31.80
CA ARG A 227 -4.94 -35.23 -31.97
C ARG A 227 -3.63 -34.76 -31.33
N GLY A 228 -3.60 -33.57 -30.74
CA GLY A 228 -2.44 -33.03 -30.00
C GLY A 228 -2.62 -32.93 -28.48
N GLU A 229 -3.79 -33.30 -27.94
CA GLU A 229 -4.17 -33.02 -26.54
C GLU A 229 -3.41 -33.85 -25.49
N ARG A 230 -2.63 -34.87 -25.89
CA ARG A 230 -1.82 -35.67 -24.95
C ARG A 230 -0.36 -35.26 -24.85
N GLU A 231 0.14 -34.46 -25.80
CA GLU A 231 1.56 -34.07 -25.82
C GLU A 231 1.79 -32.62 -25.34
N GLU A 232 0.74 -31.77 -25.30
CA GLU A 232 0.87 -30.39 -24.80
C GLU A 232 0.60 -30.21 -23.28
N GLU A 233 -0.02 -31.19 -22.60
CA GLU A 233 -0.17 -31.15 -21.12
C GLU A 233 1.17 -31.42 -20.41
N GLU A 234 2.10 -32.17 -21.01
CA GLU A 234 3.44 -32.40 -20.45
C GLU A 234 4.47 -31.34 -20.87
N SER A 235 4.20 -30.54 -21.92
CA SER A 235 5.18 -29.58 -22.46
C SER A 235 5.02 -28.14 -21.96
N GLN A 236 4.01 -27.83 -21.12
CA GLN A 236 3.80 -26.48 -20.56
C GLN A 236 4.05 -26.38 -19.04
N GLU A 237 4.42 -27.47 -18.37
CA GLU A 237 4.89 -27.52 -16.97
C GLU A 237 6.42 -27.52 -16.83
N SER A 238 7.17 -27.30 -17.91
CA SER A 238 8.64 -27.28 -17.87
C SER A 238 9.17 -25.84 -17.79
N GLY A 239 9.02 -25.22 -16.62
CA GLY A 239 9.64 -23.92 -16.34
C GLY A 239 9.20 -23.38 -14.97
N GLY A 240 10.15 -22.82 -14.20
CA GLY A 240 9.84 -22.18 -12.92
C GLY A 240 8.92 -20.97 -13.07
N ASN A 241 8.30 -20.54 -11.96
CA ASN A 241 7.39 -19.39 -11.91
C ASN A 241 7.99 -18.14 -11.24
N ASN A 242 9.33 -18.08 -11.12
CA ASN A 242 10.05 -16.85 -10.78
C ASN A 242 10.73 -16.28 -12.04
N VAL A 243 11.00 -14.99 -12.04
CA VAL A 243 11.59 -14.28 -13.19
C VAL A 243 12.95 -14.87 -13.61
N LEU A 244 13.75 -15.37 -12.66
CA LEU A 244 15.07 -15.92 -12.95
C LEU A 244 14.99 -17.22 -13.76
N SER A 245 13.96 -18.03 -13.54
CA SER A 245 13.77 -19.29 -14.29
C SER A 245 13.54 -19.11 -15.79
N GLY A 246 13.16 -17.90 -16.25
CA GLY A 246 13.01 -17.59 -17.67
C GLY A 246 14.33 -17.32 -18.40
N PHE A 247 15.44 -17.11 -17.69
CA PHE A 247 16.75 -16.86 -18.30
C PHE A 247 17.54 -18.14 -18.48
N ARG A 248 18.47 -18.17 -19.45
CA ARG A 248 19.42 -19.29 -19.59
C ARG A 248 20.37 -19.31 -18.39
N ASP A 249 20.60 -20.50 -17.83
CA ASP A 249 21.42 -20.70 -16.63
C ASP A 249 22.86 -20.19 -16.79
N ASN A 250 23.46 -20.39 -17.96
CA ASN A 250 24.80 -19.90 -18.28
C ASN A 250 24.88 -18.37 -18.35
N LEU A 251 23.84 -17.70 -18.87
CA LEU A 251 23.76 -16.24 -18.92
C LEU A 251 23.57 -15.67 -17.52
N LEU A 252 22.72 -16.28 -16.68
CA LEU A 252 22.59 -15.91 -15.28
C LEU A 252 23.90 -16.08 -14.51
N ALA A 253 24.58 -17.21 -14.71
CA ALA A 253 25.87 -17.49 -14.07
C ALA A 253 26.89 -16.40 -14.40
N GLN A 254 26.98 -16.00 -15.68
CA GLN A 254 27.85 -14.90 -16.12
C GLN A 254 27.43 -13.55 -15.52
N ALA A 255 26.14 -13.22 -15.56
CA ALA A 255 25.63 -11.94 -15.05
C ALA A 255 25.84 -11.75 -13.55
N PHE A 256 25.68 -12.82 -12.76
CA PHE A 256 25.91 -12.80 -11.30
C PHE A 256 27.36 -13.08 -10.90
N GLY A 257 28.23 -13.50 -11.82
CA GLY A 257 29.60 -13.92 -11.50
C GLY A 257 29.65 -15.18 -10.63
N ILE A 258 28.71 -16.11 -10.82
CA ILE A 258 28.55 -17.35 -10.04
C ILE A 258 28.68 -18.58 -10.95
N ASP A 259 28.77 -19.77 -10.36
CA ASP A 259 28.74 -21.01 -11.13
C ASP A 259 27.31 -21.34 -11.63
N THR A 260 27.22 -22.13 -12.70
CA THR A 260 25.95 -22.53 -13.33
C THR A 260 25.08 -23.39 -12.42
N ARG A 261 25.67 -24.14 -11.49
CA ARG A 261 24.90 -24.93 -10.51
C ARG A 261 24.19 -24.01 -9.52
N LEU A 262 24.82 -22.92 -9.09
CA LEU A 262 24.18 -21.91 -8.25
C LEU A 262 23.11 -21.14 -9.02
N ALA A 263 23.37 -20.77 -10.28
CA ALA A 263 22.36 -20.15 -11.15
C ALA A 263 21.09 -21.02 -11.27
N ARG A 264 21.24 -22.34 -11.52
CA ARG A 264 20.12 -23.29 -11.53
C ARG A 264 19.37 -23.38 -10.20
N LYS A 265 20.08 -23.24 -9.07
CA LYS A 265 19.43 -23.19 -7.74
C LYS A 265 18.54 -21.95 -7.62
N LEU A 266 18.99 -20.79 -8.10
CA LEU A 266 18.18 -19.55 -8.06
C LEU A 266 16.89 -19.67 -8.89
N GLN A 267 16.93 -20.41 -9.99
CA GLN A 267 15.77 -20.69 -10.83
C GLN A 267 14.71 -21.53 -10.14
N ASN A 268 15.03 -22.25 -9.05
CA ASN A 268 14.08 -22.92 -8.16
C ASN A 268 13.03 -23.82 -8.87
N GLU A 269 13.33 -24.39 -10.04
CA GLU A 269 12.33 -25.12 -10.85
C GLU A 269 11.69 -26.32 -10.13
N ARG A 270 12.41 -26.92 -9.16
CA ARG A 270 11.95 -28.06 -8.35
C ARG A 270 11.46 -27.66 -6.96
N ASP A 271 11.40 -26.36 -6.66
CA ASP A 271 10.86 -25.88 -5.39
C ASP A 271 9.34 -26.05 -5.38
N ASN A 272 8.79 -26.68 -4.34
CA ASN A 272 7.36 -26.90 -4.17
C ASN A 272 6.78 -26.18 -2.93
N ARG A 273 7.57 -25.30 -2.29
CA ARG A 273 7.16 -24.58 -1.08
C ARG A 273 6.17 -23.46 -1.36
N GLY A 274 6.03 -23.03 -2.61
CA GLY A 274 5.10 -21.98 -3.04
C GLY A 274 5.62 -20.57 -2.76
N ALA A 275 4.69 -19.62 -2.56
CA ALA A 275 5.00 -18.19 -2.42
C ALA A 275 5.39 -17.77 -0.99
N ILE A 276 5.08 -18.59 0.02
CA ILE A 276 5.33 -18.31 1.43
C ILE A 276 6.09 -19.49 2.03
N VAL A 277 7.37 -19.28 2.34
CA VAL A 277 8.30 -20.32 2.82
C VAL A 277 8.56 -20.18 4.31
N ARG A 278 8.99 -21.27 4.97
CA ARG A 278 9.38 -21.26 6.37
C ARG A 278 10.84 -20.81 6.51
N MET A 279 11.09 -19.87 7.41
CA MET A 279 12.44 -19.39 7.72
C MET A 279 12.86 -19.92 9.11
N GLU A 280 13.78 -20.87 9.14
CA GLU A 280 14.15 -21.56 10.38
C GLU A 280 14.98 -20.68 11.32
N HIS A 281 16.01 -20.02 10.76
CA HIS A 281 16.83 -19.04 11.46
C HIS A 281 16.12 -17.69 11.46
N GLY A 282 15.89 -17.12 12.66
CA GLY A 282 15.19 -15.85 12.80
C GLY A 282 15.98 -14.69 12.21
N PHE A 283 15.27 -13.65 11.77
CA PHE A 283 15.87 -12.38 11.39
C PHE A 283 16.16 -11.55 12.66
N GLU A 284 17.42 -11.24 12.93
CA GLU A 284 17.80 -10.30 14.01
C GLU A 284 17.71 -8.86 13.49
N TRP A 285 16.97 -8.00 14.20
CA TRP A 285 16.82 -6.60 13.81
C TRP A 285 18.10 -5.81 14.10
N PRO A 286 18.75 -5.15 13.12
CA PRO A 286 20.05 -4.51 13.32
C PRO A 286 20.09 -3.48 14.47
N GLU A 287 19.00 -2.73 14.71
CA GLU A 287 18.96 -1.72 15.79
C GLU A 287 18.87 -2.30 17.22
N GLU A 288 18.50 -3.58 17.39
CA GLU A 288 18.52 -4.21 18.73
C GLU A 288 19.95 -4.48 19.22
N GLY A 289 20.93 -4.56 18.32
CA GLY A 289 22.36 -4.58 18.65
C GLY A 289 22.88 -3.24 19.17
N GLN A 290 22.47 -2.13 18.54
CA GLN A 290 22.94 -0.78 18.91
C GLN A 290 22.36 -0.28 20.25
N ARG A 291 21.10 -0.60 20.56
CA ARG A 291 20.50 -0.27 21.86
C ARG A 291 21.09 -1.06 23.03
N ARG A 292 21.71 -2.22 22.77
CA ARG A 292 22.44 -2.98 23.78
C ARG A 292 23.77 -2.31 24.11
N GLN A 293 24.51 -1.83 23.11
CA GLN A 293 25.77 -1.09 23.30
C GLN A 293 25.59 0.24 24.04
N GLY A 294 24.61 1.06 23.65
CA GLY A 294 24.39 2.35 24.35
C GLY A 294 24.01 2.22 25.83
N ARG A 295 23.41 1.08 26.23
CA ARG A 295 23.05 0.79 27.63
C ARG A 295 24.22 0.22 28.43
N GLU A 296 25.22 -0.35 27.76
CA GLU A 296 26.46 -0.84 28.38
C GLU A 296 27.44 0.33 28.58
N GLU A 297 27.54 1.26 27.63
CA GLU A 297 28.36 2.48 27.74
C GLU A 297 27.85 3.45 28.82
N GLU A 298 26.52 3.68 28.92
CA GLU A 298 25.93 4.47 30.02
C GLU A 298 26.17 3.82 31.40
N GLY A 299 26.30 2.50 31.47
CA GLY A 299 26.59 1.76 32.70
C GLY A 299 28.05 1.82 33.16
N GLU A 300 28.98 2.14 32.25
CA GLU A 300 30.41 2.33 32.55
C GLU A 300 30.72 3.78 32.97
N GLU A 301 30.05 4.78 32.40
CA GLU A 301 30.18 6.20 32.80
C GLU A 301 29.66 6.51 34.22
N GLU A 302 28.74 5.71 34.77
CA GLU A 302 28.23 5.87 36.13
C GLU A 302 29.19 5.40 37.24
N ARG A 303 30.33 4.77 36.89
CA ARG A 303 31.32 4.27 37.87
C ARG A 303 32.45 5.25 38.21
N GLU A 304 32.49 6.42 37.58
CA GLU A 304 33.50 7.47 37.80
C GLU A 304 33.13 8.42 38.96
N PRO A 305 34.01 8.65 39.95
CA PRO A 305 33.73 9.52 41.10
C PRO A 305 33.44 10.98 40.70
N LYS A 306 32.33 11.53 41.18
CA LYS A 306 31.77 12.87 40.88
C LYS A 306 32.76 14.06 41.01
N TRP A 307 33.87 13.91 41.74
CA TRP A 307 34.89 14.94 41.91
C TRP A 307 35.88 15.04 40.75
N LYS A 308 36.14 13.95 40.01
CA LYS A 308 36.96 13.97 38.77
C LYS A 308 36.25 14.73 37.65
N ARG A 309 34.94 14.50 37.50
CA ARG A 309 34.05 15.14 36.51
C ARG A 309 34.04 16.68 36.56
N ARG A 310 34.34 17.27 37.71
CA ARG A 310 34.37 18.74 37.90
C ARG A 310 35.69 19.40 37.51
N GLN A 311 36.79 18.64 37.49
CA GLN A 311 38.11 19.15 37.06
C GLN A 311 38.31 19.02 35.54
N GLU A 312 37.78 17.97 34.90
CA GLU A 312 37.87 17.80 33.44
C GLU A 312 36.93 18.75 32.68
N SER A 313 35.69 18.94 33.16
CA SER A 313 34.72 19.87 32.54
C SER A 313 35.16 21.35 32.54
N GLN A 314 36.02 21.75 33.49
CA GLN A 314 36.59 23.11 33.51
C GLN A 314 37.80 23.27 32.58
N LYS A 315 38.43 22.17 32.14
CA LYS A 315 39.53 22.16 31.17
C LYS A 315 39.06 22.01 29.74
N GLU A 316 38.01 21.20 29.51
CA GLU A 316 37.43 20.99 28.17
C GLU A 316 36.61 22.19 27.69
N GLY A 317 35.93 22.90 28.60
CA GLY A 317 35.14 24.09 28.24
C GLY A 317 35.97 25.22 27.62
N SER A 318 37.23 25.39 28.02
CA SER A 318 38.10 26.44 27.43
C SER A 318 38.77 26.01 26.12
N GLU A 319 38.93 24.71 25.86
CA GLU A 319 39.49 24.20 24.59
C GLU A 319 38.44 24.02 23.50
N GLU A 320 37.17 23.75 23.86
CA GLU A 320 36.05 23.67 22.90
C GLU A 320 35.61 25.05 22.38
N GLU A 321 35.64 26.10 23.20
CA GLU A 321 35.31 27.46 22.75
C GLU A 321 36.32 27.98 21.70
N GLU A 322 37.63 27.70 21.84
CA GLU A 322 38.64 28.06 20.83
C GLU A 322 38.55 27.23 19.53
N ARG A 323 38.08 25.97 19.60
CA ARG A 323 37.87 25.12 18.42
C ARG A 323 36.58 25.46 17.66
N GLN A 324 35.53 25.90 18.35
CA GLN A 324 34.26 26.29 17.72
C GLN A 324 34.35 27.60 16.93
N GLU A 325 35.27 28.51 17.27
CA GLU A 325 35.44 29.76 16.51
C GLU A 325 36.25 29.59 15.20
N ARG A 326 37.16 28.61 15.12
CA ARG A 326 37.98 28.37 13.91
C ARG A 326 37.33 27.45 12.87
N GLY A 327 36.21 26.81 13.19
CA GLY A 327 35.53 25.82 12.34
C GLY A 327 34.31 26.33 11.55
N ARG A 328 33.98 27.63 11.58
CA ARG A 328 32.80 28.21 10.89
C ARG A 328 32.93 28.31 9.36
N GLY A 329 33.52 27.30 8.73
CA GLY A 329 33.33 27.01 7.31
C GLY A 329 32.01 26.29 7.10
N ARG A 330 30.93 27.05 6.84
CA ARG A 330 29.61 26.55 6.43
C ARG A 330 29.72 25.60 5.21
N ARG A 331 29.86 24.30 5.44
CA ARG A 331 29.35 23.29 4.49
C ARG A 331 27.88 23.10 4.80
N ARG A 332 27.01 23.79 4.06
CA ARG A 332 25.60 23.39 3.92
C ARG A 332 25.60 22.05 3.19
N SER A 333 25.74 20.95 3.93
CA SER A 333 25.42 19.63 3.38
C SER A 333 23.90 19.58 3.23
N GLY A 334 23.40 19.68 2.00
CA GLY A 334 22.01 19.33 1.74
C GLY A 334 21.80 17.83 1.99
N ASN A 335 20.57 17.42 2.30
CA ASN A 335 20.24 16.01 2.48
C ASN A 335 20.46 15.24 1.17
N GLY A 336 21.06 14.05 1.25
CA GLY A 336 21.29 13.19 0.08
C GLY A 336 20.04 12.43 -0.38
N LEU A 337 20.17 11.60 -1.43
CA LEU A 337 19.07 10.73 -1.91
C LEU A 337 18.67 9.69 -0.85
N GLU A 338 19.66 9.20 -0.11
CA GLU A 338 19.52 8.25 1.00
C GLU A 338 18.63 8.79 2.12
N GLU A 339 18.66 10.10 2.35
CA GLU A 339 17.89 10.80 3.39
C GLU A 339 16.55 11.35 2.90
N THR A 340 16.32 11.39 1.58
CA THR A 340 15.11 11.97 0.96
C THR A 340 14.26 10.89 0.27
N PHE A 341 14.53 10.60 -1.01
CA PHE A 341 13.76 9.63 -1.80
C PHE A 341 13.85 8.22 -1.21
N CYS A 342 15.05 7.75 -0.87
CA CYS A 342 15.27 6.40 -0.37
C CYS A 342 14.74 6.19 1.06
N SER A 343 14.55 7.28 1.82
CA SER A 343 14.00 7.24 3.16
C SER A 343 12.47 7.38 3.19
N MET A 344 11.83 7.50 2.02
CA MET A 344 10.41 7.82 1.89
C MET A 344 9.51 6.93 2.75
N ARG A 345 8.49 7.57 3.32
CA ARG A 345 7.52 6.91 4.19
C ARG A 345 6.54 6.11 3.34
N LEU A 346 6.56 4.79 3.51
CA LEU A 346 5.65 3.87 2.83
C LEU A 346 4.44 3.44 3.66
N LYS A 347 4.41 3.75 4.96
CA LYS A 347 3.34 3.27 5.85
C LYS A 347 2.77 4.34 6.76
N HIS A 348 1.48 4.24 7.01
CA HIS A 348 0.75 5.07 7.97
C HIS A 348 -0.02 4.17 8.94
N ARG A 349 0.03 4.48 10.24
CA ARG A 349 -0.70 3.70 11.24
C ARG A 349 -2.04 4.36 11.52
N THR A 350 -3.08 3.56 11.76
CA THR A 350 -4.42 4.05 12.08
C THR A 350 -4.87 3.70 13.52
N PRO A 351 -4.14 4.16 14.57
CA PRO A 351 -4.59 3.94 15.95
C PRO A 351 -5.90 4.69 16.23
N ALA A 352 -6.63 4.28 17.28
CA ALA A 352 -7.88 4.94 17.66
C ALA A 352 -7.70 6.45 17.97
N SER A 353 -6.52 6.86 18.46
CA SER A 353 -6.17 8.26 18.75
C SER A 353 -5.96 9.13 17.50
N SER A 354 -5.84 8.53 16.31
CA SER A 354 -5.67 9.24 15.03
C SER A 354 -6.97 9.41 14.25
N ALA A 355 -8.13 9.29 14.91
CA ALA A 355 -9.42 9.45 14.24
C ALA A 355 -9.63 10.90 13.79
N ASP A 356 -9.92 11.10 12.51
CA ASP A 356 -10.28 12.41 11.95
C ASP A 356 -11.72 12.80 12.32
N VAL A 357 -12.59 11.79 12.40
CA VAL A 357 -13.97 11.93 12.88
C VAL A 357 -14.16 10.98 14.04
N PHE A 358 -14.61 11.52 15.17
CA PHE A 358 -14.91 10.74 16.38
C PHE A 358 -16.27 11.13 16.96
N ASN A 359 -17.11 10.13 17.19
CA ASN A 359 -18.33 10.27 17.98
C ASN A 359 -18.28 9.21 19.11
N PRO A 360 -18.25 9.61 20.39
CA PRO A 360 -18.09 8.68 21.51
C PRO A 360 -19.21 7.63 21.62
N ARG A 361 -20.38 7.89 21.04
CA ARG A 361 -21.53 6.96 21.03
C ARG A 361 -21.80 6.35 19.65
N GLY A 362 -21.03 6.72 18.63
CA GLY A 362 -21.24 6.28 17.26
C GLY A 362 -20.06 5.50 16.68
N GLY A 363 -18.84 5.95 16.92
CA GLY A 363 -17.65 5.33 16.33
C GLY A 363 -16.62 6.35 15.85
N ARG A 364 -15.75 5.91 14.94
CA ARG A 364 -14.64 6.70 14.41
C ARG A 364 -14.32 6.37 12.95
N ILE A 365 -13.80 7.37 12.24
CA ILE A 365 -13.24 7.26 10.89
C ILE A 365 -11.81 7.81 10.92
N THR A 366 -10.87 7.08 10.32
CA THR A 366 -9.48 7.49 10.10
C THR A 366 -9.15 7.37 8.63
N THR A 367 -8.66 8.44 8.02
CA THR A 367 -8.36 8.54 6.59
C THR A 367 -6.85 8.53 6.38
N VAL A 368 -6.38 7.78 5.39
CA VAL A 368 -4.99 7.75 4.95
C VAL A 368 -4.95 8.23 3.50
N ASN A 369 -4.36 9.40 3.27
CA ASN A 369 -4.31 10.07 1.96
C ASN A 369 -2.97 10.79 1.79
N SER A 370 -2.80 11.54 0.70
CA SER A 370 -1.51 12.21 0.41
C SER A 370 -1.04 13.19 1.49
N PHE A 371 -1.95 13.77 2.29
CA PHE A 371 -1.59 14.72 3.35
C PHE A 371 -0.88 14.06 4.54
N ASN A 372 -1.07 12.75 4.73
CA ASN A 372 -0.49 12.02 5.87
C ASN A 372 0.40 10.84 5.46
N LEU A 373 0.39 10.49 4.18
CA LEU A 373 1.29 9.53 3.54
C LEU A 373 1.61 10.03 2.09
N PRO A 374 2.63 10.88 1.90
CA PRO A 374 2.86 11.61 0.64
C PRO A 374 2.94 10.77 -0.63
N ILE A 375 3.49 9.55 -0.54
CA ILE A 375 3.58 8.62 -1.69
C ILE A 375 2.21 8.34 -2.33
N LEU A 376 1.12 8.46 -1.58
CA LEU A 376 -0.24 8.28 -2.09
C LEU A 376 -0.63 9.28 -3.18
N GLN A 377 0.01 10.46 -3.23
CA GLN A 377 -0.17 11.39 -4.34
C GLN A 377 0.30 10.78 -5.67
N TYR A 378 1.46 10.11 -5.64
CA TYR A 378 2.03 9.43 -6.80
C TYR A 378 1.23 8.18 -7.16
N LEU A 379 0.80 7.39 -6.17
CA LEU A 379 0.03 6.16 -6.42
C LEU A 379 -1.42 6.42 -6.83
N GLN A 380 -1.94 7.63 -6.60
CA GLN A 380 -3.35 7.96 -6.79
C GLN A 380 -4.31 7.05 -6.00
N LEU A 381 -3.92 6.64 -4.79
CA LEU A 381 -4.72 5.78 -3.92
C LEU A 381 -4.89 6.38 -2.53
N SER A 382 -5.97 6.02 -1.83
CA SER A 382 -6.16 6.34 -0.41
C SER A 382 -6.85 5.20 0.32
N ALA A 383 -6.92 5.29 1.64
CA ALA A 383 -7.63 4.33 2.48
C ALA A 383 -8.44 5.03 3.58
N GLU A 384 -9.49 4.37 4.07
CA GLU A 384 -10.34 4.85 5.15
C GLU A 384 -10.66 3.68 6.08
N ARG A 385 -10.22 3.76 7.32
CA ARG A 385 -10.59 2.80 8.36
C ARG A 385 -11.81 3.33 9.12
N GLY A 386 -12.88 2.56 9.15
CA GLY A 386 -14.09 2.87 9.90
C GLY A 386 -14.35 1.88 11.02
N VAL A 387 -14.81 2.39 12.16
CA VAL A 387 -15.27 1.60 13.30
C VAL A 387 -16.57 2.20 13.80
N LEU A 388 -17.67 1.48 13.64
CA LEU A 388 -18.98 1.85 14.18
C LEU A 388 -19.29 1.01 15.41
N TYR A 389 -19.79 1.69 16.44
CA TYR A 389 -20.33 1.06 17.64
C TYR A 389 -21.72 0.48 17.39
N ASN A 390 -22.26 -0.23 18.38
CA ASN A 390 -23.57 -0.88 18.33
C ASN A 390 -24.64 0.02 17.72
N ASN A 391 -25.28 -0.41 16.62
CA ASN A 391 -26.37 0.28 15.92
C ASN A 391 -26.05 1.69 15.39
N ALA A 392 -24.79 2.10 15.38
CA ALA A 392 -24.38 3.39 14.85
C ALA A 392 -24.46 3.40 13.32
N ILE A 393 -24.55 4.60 12.75
CA ILE A 393 -24.70 4.80 11.29
C ILE A 393 -23.53 5.65 10.79
N TYR A 394 -22.88 5.21 9.73
CA TYR A 394 -22.07 6.09 8.90
C TYR A 394 -23.01 6.81 7.93
N ALA A 395 -22.99 8.14 7.96
CA ALA A 395 -23.94 8.99 7.25
C ALA A 395 -24.09 8.57 5.78
N PRO A 396 -25.32 8.57 5.22
CA PRO A 396 -25.49 8.35 3.80
C PRO A 396 -24.65 9.37 3.01
N HIS A 397 -23.84 8.90 2.06
CA HIS A 397 -22.92 9.73 1.29
C HIS A 397 -22.61 9.08 -0.06
N TRP A 398 -22.00 9.82 -0.97
CA TRP A 398 -21.35 9.24 -2.16
C TRP A 398 -19.88 9.64 -2.22
N ASN A 399 -19.05 8.84 -2.88
CA ASN A 399 -17.66 9.19 -3.19
C ASN A 399 -17.64 10.01 -4.49
N MET A 400 -17.10 11.24 -4.45
CA MET A 400 -17.17 12.18 -5.57
C MET A 400 -16.16 11.89 -6.68
N ASN A 401 -14.99 11.33 -6.32
CA ASN A 401 -13.82 11.23 -7.20
C ASN A 401 -13.09 9.88 -7.07
N ALA A 402 -13.73 8.85 -6.53
CA ALA A 402 -13.12 7.53 -6.33
C ALA A 402 -14.16 6.42 -6.26
N HIS A 403 -13.79 5.21 -6.67
CA HIS A 403 -14.44 3.98 -6.21
C HIS A 403 -13.97 3.68 -4.78
N SER A 404 -14.74 2.91 -4.02
CA SER A 404 -14.41 2.51 -2.65
C SER A 404 -14.59 1.01 -2.46
N ILE A 405 -13.49 0.27 -2.34
CA ILE A 405 -13.46 -1.18 -2.11
C ILE A 405 -13.42 -1.42 -0.61
N VAL A 406 -14.52 -1.91 -0.04
CA VAL A 406 -14.73 -2.04 1.40
C VAL A 406 -14.52 -3.49 1.83
N TYR A 407 -13.49 -3.75 2.62
CA TYR A 407 -13.24 -5.04 3.27
C TYR A 407 -13.64 -5.00 4.74
N ILE A 408 -14.45 -5.96 5.18
CA ILE A 408 -14.99 -5.99 6.53
C ILE A 408 -14.01 -6.75 7.43
N THR A 409 -13.42 -6.03 8.39
CA THR A 409 -12.36 -6.57 9.26
C THR A 409 -12.95 -7.17 10.54
N ARG A 410 -14.08 -6.66 11.04
CA ARG A 410 -14.69 -7.14 12.29
C ARG A 410 -16.19 -6.83 12.37
N GLY A 411 -16.92 -7.68 13.08
CA GLY A 411 -18.34 -7.48 13.35
C GLY A 411 -19.20 -7.72 12.11
N ASN A 412 -20.35 -7.07 12.07
CA ASN A 412 -21.31 -7.17 10.98
C ASN A 412 -22.15 -5.88 10.89
N GLY A 413 -22.69 -5.59 9.72
CA GLY A 413 -23.51 -4.40 9.50
C GLY A 413 -24.29 -4.48 8.21
N ARG A 414 -25.32 -3.65 8.07
CA ARG A 414 -26.11 -3.54 6.85
C ARG A 414 -25.53 -2.43 5.98
N ILE A 415 -25.28 -2.72 4.72
CA ILE A 415 -24.87 -1.73 3.73
C ILE A 415 -25.98 -1.63 2.69
N GLN A 416 -26.35 -0.41 2.33
CA GLN A 416 -27.21 -0.12 1.20
C GLN A 416 -26.45 0.73 0.20
N ILE A 417 -26.48 0.37 -1.08
CA ILE A 417 -25.85 1.11 -2.19
C ILE A 417 -26.93 1.41 -3.23
N VAL A 418 -27.00 2.66 -3.64
CA VAL A 418 -28.03 3.20 -4.55
C VAL A 418 -27.37 3.77 -5.80
N SER A 419 -27.88 3.38 -6.96
CA SER A 419 -27.42 3.84 -8.28
C SER A 419 -28.01 5.20 -8.67
N GLU A 420 -27.62 5.70 -9.84
CA GLU A 420 -28.14 6.93 -10.44
C GLU A 420 -29.66 6.91 -10.68
N ASN A 421 -30.25 5.72 -10.84
CA ASN A 421 -31.69 5.56 -11.04
C ASN A 421 -32.48 5.61 -9.71
N GLY A 422 -31.81 5.76 -8.57
CA GLY A 422 -32.44 5.68 -7.26
C GLY A 422 -32.75 4.26 -6.80
N GLU A 423 -32.30 3.25 -7.54
CA GLU A 423 -32.49 1.83 -7.22
C GLU A 423 -31.42 1.35 -6.25
N ALA A 424 -31.83 0.61 -5.22
CA ALA A 424 -30.92 -0.03 -4.30
C ALA A 424 -30.31 -1.29 -4.92
N ILE A 425 -29.21 -1.11 -5.65
CA ILE A 425 -28.44 -2.19 -6.30
C ILE A 425 -27.67 -3.08 -5.30
N PHE A 426 -27.71 -2.74 -4.01
CA PHE A 426 -27.24 -3.58 -2.91
C PHE A 426 -28.01 -3.23 -1.65
N ASP A 427 -28.54 -4.23 -0.94
CA ASP A 427 -29.16 -4.05 0.37
C ASP A 427 -29.05 -5.33 1.22
N GLU A 428 -27.88 -5.57 1.80
CA GLU A 428 -27.61 -6.80 2.53
C GLU A 428 -26.85 -6.57 3.84
N GLN A 429 -26.88 -7.61 4.69
CA GLN A 429 -25.99 -7.73 5.83
C GLN A 429 -24.63 -8.24 5.36
N VAL A 430 -23.58 -7.55 5.77
CA VAL A 430 -22.20 -7.95 5.51
C VAL A 430 -21.49 -8.36 6.80
N GLU A 431 -20.56 -9.30 6.66
CA GLU A 431 -19.82 -9.93 7.74
C GLU A 431 -18.31 -9.91 7.49
N ARG A 432 -17.55 -10.23 8.54
CA ARG A 432 -16.08 -10.30 8.50
C ARG A 432 -15.60 -11.15 7.34
N GLY A 433 -14.62 -10.61 6.61
CA GLY A 433 -13.95 -11.30 5.52
C GLY A 433 -14.57 -11.07 4.15
N GLN A 434 -15.75 -10.43 4.06
CA GLN A 434 -16.35 -10.03 2.78
C GLN A 434 -15.75 -8.74 2.23
N VAL A 435 -15.84 -8.59 0.91
CA VAL A 435 -15.48 -7.38 0.16
C VAL A 435 -16.68 -6.90 -0.65
N ILE A 436 -16.94 -5.60 -0.64
CA ILE A 436 -17.96 -4.97 -1.48
C ILE A 436 -17.41 -3.69 -2.11
N THR A 437 -17.65 -3.49 -3.40
CA THR A 437 -17.30 -2.25 -4.09
C THR A 437 -18.45 -1.26 -4.01
N VAL A 438 -18.16 -0.02 -3.62
CA VAL A 438 -19.06 1.13 -3.82
C VAL A 438 -18.51 1.92 -5.00
N PRO A 439 -19.14 1.88 -6.18
CA PRO A 439 -18.67 2.65 -7.33
C PRO A 439 -18.73 4.16 -7.06
N GLN A 440 -17.97 4.94 -7.83
CA GLN A 440 -18.02 6.40 -7.76
C GLN A 440 -19.46 6.90 -7.93
N ASN A 441 -19.81 7.96 -7.20
CA ASN A 441 -21.12 8.63 -7.18
C ASN A 441 -22.33 7.80 -6.73
N HIS A 442 -22.19 6.50 -6.54
CA HIS A 442 -23.24 5.70 -5.92
C HIS A 442 -23.40 6.11 -4.46
N ALA A 443 -24.64 6.32 -4.03
CA ALA A 443 -24.93 6.67 -2.65
C ALA A 443 -24.85 5.41 -1.78
N VAL A 444 -24.22 5.52 -0.62
CA VAL A 444 -24.04 4.41 0.32
C VAL A 444 -24.37 4.84 1.73
N VAL A 445 -25.04 3.96 2.48
CA VAL A 445 -25.20 4.06 3.93
C VAL A 445 -24.72 2.77 4.58
N LYS A 446 -24.10 2.88 5.76
CA LYS A 446 -23.63 1.72 6.54
C LYS A 446 -24.19 1.81 7.95
N LYS A 447 -24.84 0.76 8.43
CA LYS A 447 -25.35 0.66 9.79
C LYS A 447 -24.75 -0.54 10.49
N ALA A 448 -24.14 -0.33 11.66
CA ALA A 448 -23.59 -1.42 12.45
C ALA A 448 -24.68 -2.31 13.03
N GLY A 449 -24.38 -3.60 13.15
CA GLY A 449 -25.14 -4.54 13.96
C GLY A 449 -24.87 -4.35 15.46
N ARG A 450 -25.35 -5.31 16.27
CA ARG A 450 -25.24 -5.26 17.74
C ARG A 450 -23.81 -5.36 18.26
N ARG A 451 -22.92 -6.02 17.51
CA ARG A 451 -21.52 -6.27 17.90
C ARG A 451 -20.54 -5.20 17.41
N GLY A 452 -21.06 -4.11 16.84
CA GLY A 452 -20.25 -3.13 16.11
C GLY A 452 -19.87 -3.62 14.71
N PHE A 453 -19.23 -2.73 13.95
CA PHE A 453 -18.88 -2.95 12.55
C PHE A 453 -17.58 -2.21 12.20
N GLU A 454 -16.55 -2.95 11.76
CA GLU A 454 -15.26 -2.39 11.38
C GLU A 454 -14.89 -2.78 9.95
N TRP A 455 -14.34 -1.82 9.21
CA TRP A 455 -13.88 -2.03 7.84
C TRP A 455 -12.61 -1.22 7.54
N ILE A 456 -11.92 -1.66 6.49
CA ILE A 456 -10.96 -0.84 5.75
C ILE A 456 -11.51 -0.65 4.33
N ALA A 457 -11.59 0.60 3.87
CA ALA A 457 -11.97 0.93 2.52
C ALA A 457 -10.74 1.45 1.76
N PHE A 458 -10.43 0.85 0.61
CA PHE A 458 -9.41 1.34 -0.31
C PHE A 458 -10.11 2.18 -1.40
N LYS A 459 -9.57 3.35 -1.71
CA LYS A 459 -10.17 4.29 -2.66
C LYS A 459 -9.21 4.61 -3.80
N THR A 460 -9.74 4.61 -5.03
CA THR A 460 -8.98 4.78 -6.28
C THR A 460 -8.67 6.25 -6.60
N ASN A 461 -8.33 7.03 -5.57
CA ASN A 461 -7.85 8.40 -5.70
C ASN A 461 -6.98 8.79 -4.49
N ALA A 462 -5.90 9.55 -4.70
CA ALA A 462 -5.00 10.02 -3.64
C ALA A 462 -5.71 10.78 -2.52
N ASN A 463 -6.69 11.59 -2.90
CA ASN A 463 -7.42 12.50 -2.02
C ASN A 463 -8.92 12.31 -2.25
N ALA A 464 -9.39 11.08 -2.01
CA ALA A 464 -10.79 10.72 -2.19
C ALA A 464 -11.70 11.55 -1.26
N LYS A 465 -12.76 12.12 -1.84
CA LYS A 465 -13.71 13.01 -1.15
C LYS A 465 -15.10 12.40 -1.16
N ILE A 466 -15.82 12.59 -0.06
CA ILE A 466 -17.22 12.19 0.07
C ILE A 466 -18.12 13.41 0.15
N SER A 467 -19.35 13.27 -0.32
CA SER A 467 -20.42 14.23 -0.11
C SER A 467 -21.53 13.59 0.71
N GLN A 468 -21.83 14.16 1.87
CA GLN A 468 -22.80 13.60 2.83
C GLN A 468 -24.22 14.10 2.52
N ILE A 469 -25.20 13.20 2.60
CA ILE A 469 -26.62 13.51 2.41
C ILE A 469 -27.27 13.99 3.71
N ALA A 470 -26.86 13.44 4.86
CA ALA A 470 -27.40 13.80 6.17
C ALA A 470 -26.29 14.23 7.13
N GLY A 471 -26.66 14.96 8.19
CA GLY A 471 -25.73 15.44 9.22
C GLY A 471 -25.31 16.91 9.05
N ARG A 472 -24.41 17.38 9.92
CA ARG A 472 -24.01 18.79 10.05
C ARG A 472 -23.31 19.37 8.81
N VAL A 473 -22.64 18.53 8.03
CA VAL A 473 -21.89 18.93 6.83
C VAL A 473 -22.51 18.36 5.55
N SER A 474 -23.82 18.13 5.57
CA SER A 474 -24.54 17.53 4.46
C SER A 474 -24.97 18.52 3.38
N ILE A 475 -25.21 17.99 2.18
CA ILE A 475 -25.86 18.71 1.08
C ILE A 475 -27.23 19.26 1.48
N MET A 476 -28.01 18.52 2.28
CA MET A 476 -29.30 19.00 2.79
C MET A 476 -29.13 20.27 3.62
N ARG A 477 -28.06 20.38 4.40
CA ARG A 477 -27.77 21.63 5.13
C ARG A 477 -27.31 22.77 4.23
N GLY A 478 -26.61 22.46 3.14
CA GLY A 478 -26.13 23.43 2.16
C GLY A 478 -27.26 24.08 1.33
N LEU A 479 -28.36 23.37 1.09
CA LEU A 479 -29.48 23.89 0.29
C LEU A 479 -30.34 24.91 1.05
N PRO A 480 -30.82 26.00 0.41
CA PRO A 480 -31.80 26.90 1.01
C PRO A 480 -33.06 26.15 1.46
N VAL A 481 -33.67 26.60 2.56
CA VAL A 481 -34.84 25.91 3.15
C VAL A 481 -36.00 25.88 2.15
N ASP A 482 -36.21 26.98 1.42
CA ASP A 482 -37.32 27.07 0.47
C ASP A 482 -37.07 26.18 -0.76
N VAL A 483 -35.81 25.95 -1.14
CA VAL A 483 -35.46 24.97 -2.19
C VAL A 483 -35.86 23.57 -1.73
N LEU A 484 -35.55 23.19 -0.49
CA LEU A 484 -35.95 21.88 0.07
C LEU A 484 -37.48 21.76 0.17
N ALA A 485 -38.15 22.78 0.70
CA ALA A 485 -39.60 22.80 0.88
C ALA A 485 -40.32 22.57 -0.45
N ASN A 486 -39.93 23.31 -1.50
CA ASN A 486 -40.52 23.16 -2.83
C ASN A 486 -40.10 21.86 -3.52
N SER A 487 -38.83 21.45 -3.42
CA SER A 487 -38.33 20.24 -4.11
C SER A 487 -38.94 18.96 -3.56
N PHE A 488 -39.21 18.90 -2.26
CA PHE A 488 -39.81 17.73 -1.60
C PHE A 488 -41.31 17.85 -1.36
N GLY A 489 -41.94 19.00 -1.66
CA GLY A 489 -43.35 19.24 -1.38
C GLY A 489 -43.68 19.25 0.12
N ILE A 490 -42.78 19.75 0.95
CA ILE A 490 -42.89 19.77 2.42
C ILE A 490 -42.97 21.20 2.97
N SER A 491 -43.44 21.36 4.21
CA SER A 491 -43.45 22.65 4.90
C SER A 491 -42.05 23.17 5.17
N ARG A 492 -41.93 24.49 5.38
CA ARG A 492 -40.66 25.13 5.75
C ARG A 492 -40.13 24.60 7.09
N GLU A 493 -41.02 24.30 8.03
CA GLU A 493 -40.70 23.69 9.32
C GLU A 493 -40.14 22.28 9.17
N GLU A 494 -40.71 21.45 8.29
CA GLU A 494 -40.20 20.11 7.98
C GLU A 494 -38.84 20.17 7.27
N ALA A 495 -38.66 21.08 6.33
CA ALA A 495 -37.37 21.32 5.70
C ALA A 495 -36.32 21.75 6.74
N MET A 496 -36.66 22.63 7.69
CA MET A 496 -35.78 22.99 8.81
C MET A 496 -35.45 21.79 9.70
N ARG A 497 -36.41 20.89 9.96
CA ARG A 497 -36.17 19.64 10.68
C ARG A 497 -35.19 18.74 9.91
N LEU A 498 -35.36 18.58 8.60
CA LEU A 498 -34.45 17.80 7.75
C LEU A 498 -33.00 18.30 7.87
N LYS A 499 -32.79 19.62 7.88
CA LYS A 499 -31.47 20.24 8.02
C LYS A 499 -30.84 20.08 9.41
N HIS A 500 -31.65 20.10 10.47
CA HIS A 500 -31.13 20.35 11.83
C HIS A 500 -31.35 19.22 12.84
N ASN A 501 -32.13 18.19 12.51
CA ASN A 501 -32.46 17.09 13.43
C ASN A 501 -31.30 16.11 13.67
N ARG A 502 -30.25 16.17 12.84
CA ARG A 502 -28.96 15.50 13.07
C ARG A 502 -27.86 16.57 13.16
N ARG A 503 -27.17 16.62 14.31
CA ARG A 503 -26.12 17.61 14.59
C ARG A 503 -24.71 17.00 14.49
N GLU A 504 -24.64 15.67 14.47
CA GLU A 504 -23.42 14.91 14.23
C GLU A 504 -22.91 15.14 12.78
N VAL A 505 -21.61 14.93 12.56
CA VAL A 505 -20.95 15.14 11.26
C VAL A 505 -21.13 13.89 10.38
N SER A 506 -20.19 12.95 10.41
CA SER A 506 -20.23 11.76 9.55
C SER A 506 -20.70 10.49 10.27
N VAL A 507 -20.50 10.40 11.58
CA VAL A 507 -20.83 9.20 12.37
C VAL A 507 -21.96 9.53 13.33
N PHE A 508 -23.10 8.84 13.18
CA PHE A 508 -24.31 9.07 13.95
C PHE A 508 -24.45 8.06 15.08
N SER A 509 -24.76 8.58 16.26
CA SER A 509 -25.15 7.70 17.37
C SER A 509 -26.50 7.04 17.08
N PRO A 510 -26.72 5.82 17.60
CA PRO A 510 -28.04 5.20 17.59
C PRO A 510 -29.04 6.16 18.20
N ARG A 511 -30.19 6.37 17.53
CA ARG A 511 -31.30 7.02 18.23
C ARG A 511 -31.85 6.00 19.21
N GLN A 512 -31.98 6.39 20.48
CA GLN A 512 -32.96 5.74 21.34
C GLN A 512 -34.30 5.96 20.64
N GLY A 513 -34.88 4.90 20.08
CA GLY A 513 -36.25 4.99 19.62
C GLY A 513 -37.10 5.36 20.81
N SER A 514 -37.91 6.41 20.69
CA SER A 514 -39.25 6.34 21.26
C SER A 514 -39.84 5.03 20.77
N GLN A 515 -40.16 4.13 21.70
CA GLN A 515 -41.08 3.03 21.41
C GLN A 515 -42.29 3.64 20.71
N GLN A 516 -42.52 3.26 19.46
CA GLN A 516 -43.80 3.38 18.79
C GLN A 516 -44.12 2.01 18.23
#